data_AF-A0A2E0GY34-F1
#
_entry.id   AF-A0A2E0GY34-F1
#
_cell.length_a   1.000
_cell.length_b   1.000
_cell.length_c   1.000
_cell.angle_alpha   90.00
_cell.angle_beta   90.00
_cell.angle_gamma   90.00
#
_symmetry.space_group_name_H-M   'P 1'
#
loop_
_entity.id
_entity.type
_entity.pdbx_description
1 polymer ?
#
loop_
_entity_poly.entity_id
_entity_poly.type
_entity_poly.pdbx_seq_one_letter_code
_entity_poly.pdbx_strand_id
1 'polypeptide(L)'
;MTPGKCEKDLNREIFNLAFELFGIKKYWHKRIVRAGANTLKPYKENPENLIIQNDDILFIDFGPIFDEWEADFGRTYVLGNDQSKHKLRKDISMAWNDCKRYYDSNKNLTGAELYQYALLTAEKYGWEFGGEIAGHLIGHFPHEKLEKEDKTNYIHPENKVMLSEKDKSGNSRDWILEIHFIDRNLKIGGFFEQLMTR
;
A
#
# COMPACT_ATOMS: atom_id res chain seq x y z
N MET A 1 -3.13 -6.47 17.52
CA MET A 1 -2.77 -7.70 16.80
C MET A 1 -2.30 -8.71 17.80
N THR A 2 -2.84 -9.93 17.76
CA THR A 2 -2.52 -10.97 18.75
C THR A 2 -2.26 -12.28 18.03
N PRO A 3 -1.24 -13.06 18.43
CA PRO A 3 -1.04 -14.41 17.94
C PRO A 3 -2.25 -15.33 18.19
N GLY A 4 -2.35 -16.40 17.41
CA GLY A 4 -3.36 -17.46 17.58
C GLY A 4 -4.70 -17.24 16.87
N LYS A 5 -4.90 -16.08 16.21
CA LYS A 5 -6.08 -15.83 15.35
C LYS A 5 -5.71 -15.83 13.88
N CYS A 6 -6.69 -16.10 13.01
CA CYS A 6 -6.46 -16.03 11.57
C CYS A 6 -6.56 -14.61 11.01
N GLU A 7 -5.97 -14.38 9.84
CA GLU A 7 -6.01 -13.09 9.13
C GLU A 7 -7.45 -12.61 8.90
N LYS A 8 -8.36 -13.51 8.51
CA LYS A 8 -9.78 -13.19 8.29
C LYS A 8 -10.50 -12.73 9.56
N ASP A 9 -10.19 -13.33 10.70
CA ASP A 9 -10.80 -12.93 11.98
C ASP A 9 -10.28 -11.54 12.40
N LEU A 10 -8.98 -11.29 12.29
CA LEU A 10 -8.41 -9.97 12.55
C LEU A 10 -8.99 -8.91 11.61
N ASN A 11 -9.15 -9.22 10.32
CA ASN A 11 -9.79 -8.33 9.35
C ASN A 11 -11.22 -7.95 9.78
N ARG A 12 -12.03 -8.94 10.19
CA ARG A 12 -13.40 -8.72 10.67
C ARG A 12 -13.44 -7.87 11.94
N GLU A 13 -12.53 -8.10 12.88
CA GLU A 13 -12.44 -7.31 14.11
C GLU A 13 -12.10 -5.84 13.82
N ILE A 14 -11.14 -5.58 12.92
CA ILE A 14 -10.80 -4.20 12.52
C ILE A 14 -11.98 -3.53 11.82
N PHE A 15 -12.66 -4.26 10.93
CA PHE A 15 -13.87 -3.76 10.26
C PHE A 15 -14.98 -3.41 11.27
N ASN A 16 -15.26 -4.30 12.22
CA ASN A 16 -16.27 -4.06 13.25
C ASN A 16 -15.89 -2.86 14.13
N LEU A 17 -14.62 -2.75 14.53
CA LEU A 17 -14.13 -1.64 15.32
C LEU A 17 -14.24 -0.30 14.57
N ALA A 18 -13.92 -0.28 13.28
CA ALA A 18 -14.07 0.92 12.44
C ALA A 18 -15.54 1.35 12.33
N PHE A 19 -16.45 0.39 12.23
CA PHE A 19 -17.90 0.65 12.26
C PHE A 19 -18.36 1.19 13.63
N GLU A 20 -17.94 0.56 14.72
CA GLU A 20 -18.32 0.96 16.08
C GLU A 20 -17.83 2.36 16.45
N LEU A 21 -16.60 2.71 16.09
CA LEU A 21 -16.00 3.99 16.45
C LEU A 21 -16.38 5.13 15.50
N PHE A 22 -16.52 4.84 14.20
CA PHE A 22 -16.60 5.88 13.16
C PHE A 22 -17.76 5.68 12.18
N GLY A 23 -18.57 4.64 12.32
CA GLY A 23 -19.70 4.36 11.42
C GLY A 23 -19.29 3.92 10.01
N ILE A 24 -18.00 3.58 9.78
CA ILE A 24 -17.48 3.19 8.47
C ILE A 24 -18.09 1.83 8.06
N LYS A 25 -18.72 1.78 6.88
CA LYS A 25 -19.35 0.56 6.35
C LYS A 25 -18.83 0.14 4.98
N LYS A 26 -18.37 1.09 4.18
CA LYS A 26 -17.96 0.88 2.80
C LYS A 26 -16.45 1.03 2.66
N TYR A 27 -15.88 0.22 1.79
CA TYR A 27 -14.47 0.20 1.41
C TYR A 27 -14.44 0.13 -0.11
N TRP A 28 -13.56 0.91 -0.74
CA TRP A 28 -13.51 0.99 -2.20
C TRP A 28 -12.70 -0.15 -2.83
N HIS A 29 -11.84 -0.82 -2.05
CA HIS A 29 -11.17 -2.07 -2.41
C HIS A 29 -11.28 -3.15 -1.32
N LYS A 30 -10.73 -4.34 -1.60
CA LYS A 30 -10.65 -5.45 -0.65
C LYS A 30 -9.83 -5.04 0.57
N ARG A 31 -10.40 -5.22 1.78
CA ARG A 31 -9.66 -5.09 3.04
C ARG A 31 -8.61 -6.19 3.16
N ILE A 32 -7.36 -5.84 3.40
CA ILE A 32 -6.25 -6.78 3.45
C ILE A 32 -5.65 -6.86 4.86
N VAL A 33 -5.48 -8.09 5.33
CA VAL A 33 -4.60 -8.45 6.43
C VAL A 33 -3.75 -9.61 5.90
N ARG A 34 -2.42 -9.47 5.92
CA ARG A 34 -1.49 -10.53 5.54
C ARG A 34 -0.45 -10.75 6.63
N ALA A 35 -0.16 -12.00 6.97
CA ALA A 35 0.78 -12.42 7.99
C ALA A 35 1.84 -13.38 7.44
N GLY A 36 3.06 -13.33 7.96
CA GLY A 36 4.15 -14.24 7.61
C GLY A 36 4.35 -14.33 6.09
N ALA A 37 4.33 -15.55 5.54
CA ALA A 37 4.55 -15.78 4.11
C ALA A 37 3.48 -15.13 3.19
N ASN A 38 2.30 -14.78 3.70
CA ASN A 38 1.32 -14.04 2.90
C ASN A 38 1.77 -12.62 2.61
N THR A 39 2.65 -12.03 3.43
CA THR A 39 3.15 -10.67 3.20
C THR A 39 3.97 -10.50 1.91
N LEU A 40 4.35 -11.59 1.24
CA LEU A 40 4.95 -11.55 -0.10
C LEU A 40 3.95 -11.25 -1.22
N LYS A 41 2.66 -11.41 -0.96
CA LYS A 41 1.62 -11.36 -1.99
C LYS A 41 1.18 -9.91 -2.21
N PRO A 42 1.06 -9.42 -3.46
CA PRO A 42 0.49 -8.09 -3.78
C PRO A 42 -1.05 -8.11 -3.77
N TYR A 43 -1.70 -6.95 -3.87
CA TYR A 43 -3.16 -6.77 -3.79
C TYR A 43 -3.99 -7.82 -4.55
N LYS A 44 -3.65 -8.11 -5.82
CA LYS A 44 -4.40 -9.00 -6.73
C LYS A 44 -4.49 -10.46 -6.25
N GLU A 45 -3.59 -10.89 -5.38
CA GLU A 45 -3.50 -12.26 -4.89
C GLU A 45 -4.51 -12.57 -3.77
N ASN A 46 -5.01 -13.80 -3.76
CA ASN A 46 -5.91 -14.34 -2.74
C ASN A 46 -5.28 -15.58 -2.08
N PRO A 47 -4.25 -15.41 -1.24
CA PRO A 47 -3.59 -16.53 -0.58
C PRO A 47 -4.50 -17.21 0.45
N GLU A 48 -4.05 -18.36 0.94
CA GLU A 48 -4.70 -19.10 2.03
C GLU A 48 -4.75 -18.26 3.32
N ASN A 49 -5.79 -18.45 4.13
CA ASN A 49 -5.95 -17.76 5.40
C ASN A 49 -5.03 -18.37 6.45
N LEU A 50 -4.00 -17.63 6.87
CA LEU A 50 -3.01 -18.10 7.84
C LEU A 50 -3.39 -17.74 9.28
N ILE A 51 -2.87 -18.53 10.22
CA ILE A 51 -2.89 -18.21 11.66
C ILE A 51 -1.68 -17.34 11.98
N ILE A 52 -1.91 -16.23 12.68
CA ILE A 52 -0.87 -15.29 13.12
C ILE A 52 -0.03 -15.94 14.23
N GLN A 53 1.28 -15.93 14.06
CA GLN A 53 2.27 -16.52 14.99
C GLN A 53 2.85 -15.49 15.96
N ASN A 54 3.53 -15.95 17.02
CA ASN A 54 4.07 -15.11 18.09
C ASN A 54 5.15 -14.11 17.65
N ASP A 55 5.84 -14.39 16.55
CA ASP A 55 6.94 -13.59 16.04
C ASP A 55 6.68 -13.19 14.57
N ASP A 56 5.42 -13.05 14.16
CA ASP A 56 5.08 -12.76 12.76
C ASP A 56 5.33 -11.30 12.37
N ILE A 57 5.56 -11.09 11.07
CA ILE A 57 5.38 -9.81 10.40
C ILE A 57 4.02 -9.80 9.73
N LEU A 58 3.33 -8.67 9.80
CA LEU A 58 2.01 -8.49 9.20
C LEU A 58 1.93 -7.15 8.49
N PHE A 59 1.08 -7.05 7.48
CA PHE A 59 0.58 -5.76 7.05
C PHE A 59 -0.94 -5.73 6.98
N ILE A 60 -1.47 -4.53 7.19
CA ILE A 60 -2.88 -4.18 7.05
C ILE A 60 -2.96 -3.13 5.97
N ASP A 61 -3.92 -3.26 5.07
CA ASP A 61 -4.17 -2.34 3.96
C ASP A 61 -5.69 -2.21 3.75
N PHE A 62 -6.20 -1.01 4.03
CA PHE A 62 -7.62 -0.70 4.17
C PHE A 62 -7.91 0.68 3.56
N GLY A 63 -8.77 0.69 2.53
CA GLY A 63 -9.28 1.90 1.91
C GLY A 63 -10.76 2.15 2.24
N PRO A 64 -11.08 2.74 3.41
CA PRO A 64 -12.44 3.07 3.79
C PRO A 64 -12.99 4.22 2.95
N ILE A 65 -14.32 4.30 2.88
CA ILE A 65 -15.03 5.45 2.31
C ILE A 65 -15.64 6.26 3.45
N PHE A 66 -15.29 7.54 3.50
CA PHE A 66 -15.87 8.54 4.39
C PHE A 66 -16.80 9.45 3.58
N ASP A 67 -18.10 9.35 3.85
CA ASP A 67 -19.13 9.98 3.01
C ASP A 67 -19.00 9.52 1.54
N GLU A 68 -18.59 10.40 0.62
CA GLU A 68 -18.31 10.08 -0.79
C GLU A 68 -16.82 10.11 -1.14
N TRP A 69 -15.93 10.18 -0.13
CA TRP A 69 -14.48 10.28 -0.32
C TRP A 69 -13.74 9.02 0.10
N GLU A 70 -12.80 8.61 -0.73
CA GLU A 70 -11.92 7.49 -0.46
C GLU A 70 -10.75 7.94 0.44
N ALA A 71 -10.39 7.08 1.39
CA ALA A 71 -9.09 7.13 2.04
C ALA A 71 -8.36 5.82 1.72
N ASP A 72 -7.03 5.83 1.83
CA ASP A 72 -6.24 4.61 1.76
C ASP A 72 -5.01 4.64 2.66
N PHE A 73 -4.76 3.52 3.32
CA PHE A 73 -3.75 3.43 4.37
C PHE A 73 -3.31 2.00 4.63
N GLY A 74 -2.03 1.76 4.34
CA GLY A 74 -1.35 0.49 4.55
C GLY A 74 -0.18 0.59 5.52
N ARG A 75 -0.05 -0.35 6.47
CA ARG A 75 1.06 -0.38 7.44
C ARG A 75 1.54 -1.78 7.78
N THR A 76 2.85 -1.89 7.98
CA THR A 76 3.54 -3.08 8.47
C THR A 76 3.71 -3.06 9.99
N TYR A 77 3.47 -4.20 10.61
CA TYR A 77 3.59 -4.44 12.04
C TYR A 77 4.40 -5.72 12.27
N VAL A 78 5.10 -5.78 13.40
CA VAL A 78 5.95 -6.92 13.77
C VAL A 78 5.57 -7.34 15.17
N LEU A 79 5.30 -8.63 15.33
CA LEU A 79 5.17 -9.31 16.60
C LEU A 79 6.52 -9.93 16.95
N GLY A 80 6.85 -10.00 18.23
CA GLY A 80 8.14 -10.52 18.67
C GLY A 80 9.33 -9.61 18.34
N ASN A 81 10.51 -10.21 18.21
CA ASN A 81 11.80 -9.52 18.26
C ASN A 81 12.77 -9.89 17.12
N ASP A 82 12.30 -10.61 16.09
CA ASP A 82 13.13 -10.92 14.92
C ASP A 82 13.68 -9.63 14.26
N GLN A 83 15.02 -9.56 14.21
CA GLN A 83 15.72 -8.36 13.77
C GLN A 83 15.48 -8.06 12.29
N SER A 84 15.33 -9.07 11.44
CA SER A 84 15.08 -8.91 10.00
C SER A 84 13.70 -8.32 9.74
N LYS A 85 12.67 -8.77 10.48
CA LYS A 85 11.30 -8.22 10.38
C LYS A 85 11.24 -6.77 10.86
N HIS A 86 11.90 -6.45 11.98
CA HIS A 86 12.00 -5.07 12.47
C HIS A 86 12.78 -4.17 11.52
N LYS A 87 13.86 -4.67 10.90
CA LYS A 87 14.61 -3.97 9.86
C LYS A 87 13.70 -3.68 8.66
N LEU A 88 12.99 -4.68 8.13
CA LEU A 88 12.05 -4.50 7.01
C LEU A 88 11.02 -3.42 7.33
N ARG A 89 10.36 -3.50 8.50
CA ARG A 89 9.37 -2.50 8.95
C ARG A 89 9.95 -1.08 9.01
N LYS A 90 11.20 -0.93 9.46
CA LYS A 90 11.87 0.37 9.51
C LYS A 90 12.21 0.88 8.12
N ASP A 91 12.87 0.05 7.32
CA ASP A 91 13.36 0.42 6.00
C ASP A 91 12.24 0.80 5.06
N ILE A 92 11.11 0.07 5.08
CA ILE A 92 9.98 0.38 4.20
C ILE A 92 9.37 1.75 4.49
N SER A 93 9.32 2.15 5.75
CA SER A 93 8.88 3.50 6.14
C SER A 93 9.89 4.56 5.70
N MET A 94 11.19 4.28 5.79
CA MET A 94 12.22 5.18 5.26
C MET A 94 12.16 5.30 3.73
N ALA A 95 11.94 4.19 3.03
CA ALA A 95 11.79 4.13 1.59
C ALA A 95 10.57 4.92 1.09
N TRP A 96 9.43 4.83 1.78
CA TRP A 96 8.27 5.66 1.48
C TRP A 96 8.63 7.15 1.57
N ASN A 97 9.33 7.55 2.64
CA ASN A 97 9.78 8.94 2.79
C ASN A 97 10.79 9.37 1.72
N ASP A 98 11.69 8.48 1.29
CA ASP A 98 12.63 8.75 0.19
C ASP A 98 11.87 9.01 -1.12
N CYS A 99 10.91 8.15 -1.46
CA CYS A 99 10.07 8.28 -2.65
C CYS A 99 9.18 9.54 -2.59
N LYS A 100 8.61 9.85 -1.42
CA LYS A 100 7.83 11.08 -1.22
C LYS A 100 8.67 12.33 -1.43
N ARG A 101 9.91 12.38 -0.90
CA ARG A 101 10.82 13.50 -1.14
C ARG A 101 11.18 13.65 -2.61
N TYR A 102 11.36 12.54 -3.32
CA TYR A 102 11.61 12.55 -4.76
C TYR A 102 10.41 13.08 -5.55
N TYR A 103 9.19 12.71 -5.15
CA TYR A 103 7.96 13.28 -5.70
C TYR A 103 7.85 14.79 -5.44
N ASP A 104 8.16 15.25 -4.23
CA ASP A 104 8.08 16.68 -3.87
C ASP A 104 9.12 17.54 -4.59
N SER A 105 10.31 17.00 -4.84
CA SER A 105 11.39 17.73 -5.52
C SER A 105 11.18 17.88 -7.03
N ASN A 106 10.29 17.10 -7.65
CA ASN A 106 10.18 17.00 -9.11
C ASN A 106 8.76 17.29 -9.61
N LYS A 107 8.54 18.51 -10.10
CA LYS A 107 7.21 18.94 -10.58
C LYS A 107 6.75 18.27 -11.88
N ASN A 108 7.70 17.77 -12.69
CA ASN A 108 7.44 17.15 -13.99
C ASN A 108 7.59 15.61 -13.94
N LEU A 109 7.48 15.03 -12.75
CA LEU A 109 7.67 13.59 -12.55
C LEU A 109 6.49 12.80 -13.12
N THR A 110 6.79 11.81 -13.95
CA THR A 110 5.80 10.85 -14.46
C THR A 110 5.58 9.68 -13.50
N GLY A 111 4.46 8.98 -13.66
CA GLY A 111 4.21 7.76 -12.87
C GLY A 111 5.25 6.67 -13.10
N ALA A 112 5.76 6.53 -14.33
CA ALA A 112 6.82 5.59 -14.68
C ALA A 112 8.15 5.92 -13.98
N GLU A 113 8.51 7.20 -13.90
CA GLU A 113 9.75 7.63 -13.24
C GLU A 113 9.67 7.46 -11.72
N LEU A 114 8.52 7.73 -11.09
CA LEU A 114 8.34 7.48 -9.67
C LEU A 114 8.34 5.98 -9.36
N TYR A 115 7.72 5.16 -10.21
CA TYR A 115 7.78 3.70 -10.08
C TYR A 115 9.23 3.20 -10.17
N GLN A 116 9.99 3.64 -11.17
CA GLN A 116 11.39 3.28 -11.31
C GLN A 116 12.22 3.71 -10.09
N TYR A 117 11.92 4.88 -9.53
CA TYR A 117 12.57 5.34 -8.30
C TYR A 117 12.24 4.45 -7.10
N ALA A 118 11.01 3.96 -6.98
CA ALA A 118 10.61 3.01 -5.94
C ALA A 118 11.37 1.68 -6.05
N LEU A 119 11.57 1.16 -7.28
CA LEU A 119 12.41 -0.03 -7.51
C LEU A 119 13.85 0.17 -7.05
N LEU A 120 14.49 1.27 -7.49
CA LEU A 120 15.86 1.61 -7.10
C LEU A 120 15.98 1.85 -5.59
N THR A 121 14.93 2.37 -4.97
CA THR A 121 14.87 2.56 -3.52
C THR A 121 14.80 1.20 -2.81
N ALA A 122 14.02 0.23 -3.30
CA ALA A 122 14.01 -1.13 -2.75
C ALA A 122 15.42 -1.75 -2.77
N GLU A 123 16.09 -1.68 -3.92
CA GLU A 123 17.46 -2.18 -4.10
C GLU A 123 18.45 -1.50 -3.14
N LYS A 124 18.35 -0.17 -2.98
CA LYS A 124 19.16 0.62 -2.04
C LYS A 124 19.04 0.13 -0.59
N TYR A 125 17.85 -0.28 -0.16
CA TYR A 125 17.64 -0.82 1.19
C TYR A 125 17.93 -2.33 1.30
N GLY A 126 18.24 -2.99 0.18
CA GLY A 126 18.55 -4.42 0.11
C GLY A 126 17.32 -5.32 0.00
N TRP A 127 16.20 -4.81 -0.52
CA TRP A 127 14.93 -5.53 -0.66
C TRP A 127 14.50 -5.64 -2.13
N GLU A 128 13.68 -6.65 -2.44
CA GLU A 128 12.97 -6.73 -3.73
C GLU A 128 11.66 -5.94 -3.64
N PHE A 129 11.27 -5.24 -4.70
CA PHE A 129 9.97 -4.59 -4.80
C PHE A 129 8.91 -5.59 -5.27
N GLY A 130 7.87 -5.82 -4.47
CA GLY A 130 6.88 -6.88 -4.68
C GLY A 130 5.61 -6.50 -5.45
N GLY A 131 5.38 -5.20 -5.67
CA GLY A 131 4.17 -4.67 -6.30
C GLY A 131 4.30 -4.47 -7.81
N GLU A 132 3.20 -4.60 -8.55
CA GLU A 132 3.11 -4.21 -9.98
C GLU A 132 2.96 -2.69 -10.17
N ILE A 133 2.54 -2.00 -9.11
CA ILE A 133 2.36 -0.56 -9.00
C ILE A 133 3.05 -0.06 -7.73
N ALA A 134 3.36 1.23 -7.70
CA ALA A 134 3.85 1.92 -6.50
C ALA A 134 2.85 2.99 -6.02
N GLY A 135 1.59 2.89 -6.46
CA GLY A 135 0.51 3.74 -5.99
C GLY A 135 -0.53 4.01 -7.07
N HIS A 136 -1.54 4.79 -6.72
CA HIS A 136 -2.71 5.03 -7.55
C HIS A 136 -3.37 6.37 -7.20
N LEU A 137 -4.30 6.79 -8.04
CA LEU A 137 -5.17 7.93 -7.76
C LEU A 137 -6.08 7.65 -6.57
N ILE A 138 -6.46 8.71 -5.86
CA ILE A 138 -7.49 8.67 -4.84
C ILE A 138 -8.36 9.91 -4.92
N GLY A 139 -9.63 9.80 -4.56
CA GLY A 139 -10.51 10.97 -4.54
C GLY A 139 -11.97 10.63 -4.24
N HIS A 140 -12.86 11.28 -4.99
CA HIS A 140 -14.30 11.03 -4.87
C HIS A 140 -14.64 9.64 -5.39
N PHE A 141 -15.36 8.85 -4.60
CA PHE A 141 -15.73 7.49 -4.97
C PHE A 141 -16.81 7.47 -6.06
N PRO A 142 -16.72 6.58 -7.07
CA PRO A 142 -15.54 5.81 -7.44
C PRO A 142 -14.56 6.69 -8.23
N HIS A 143 -13.29 6.75 -7.81
CA HIS A 143 -12.30 7.51 -8.58
C HIS A 143 -12.16 6.89 -9.99
N GLU A 144 -12.30 7.75 -11.00
CA GLU A 144 -12.27 7.47 -12.45
C GLU A 144 -12.60 6.02 -12.87
N LYS A 145 -13.90 5.71 -13.02
CA LYS A 145 -14.33 4.48 -13.70
C LYS A 145 -13.96 4.53 -15.19
N LEU A 146 -12.96 3.75 -15.58
CA LEU A 146 -12.72 3.39 -16.98
C LEU A 146 -12.98 1.89 -17.18
N GLU A 147 -13.61 1.53 -18.30
CA GLU A 147 -14.01 0.14 -18.62
C GLU A 147 -12.81 -0.82 -18.75
N LYS A 148 -11.59 -0.29 -18.83
CA LYS A 148 -10.31 -1.00 -18.80
C LYS A 148 -9.36 -0.27 -17.86
N GLU A 149 -8.49 -1.00 -17.18
CA GLU A 149 -7.48 -0.47 -16.25
C GLU A 149 -6.58 0.55 -16.99
N ASP A 150 -6.83 1.85 -16.77
CA ASP A 150 -6.02 2.92 -17.35
C ASP A 150 -4.76 3.07 -16.51
N LYS A 151 -3.62 2.66 -17.08
CA LYS A 151 -2.31 2.74 -16.40
C LYS A 151 -1.93 4.17 -16.01
N THR A 152 -2.55 5.20 -16.60
CA THR A 152 -2.30 6.59 -16.22
C THR A 152 -2.85 6.95 -14.84
N ASN A 153 -3.71 6.10 -14.26
CA ASN A 153 -4.24 6.25 -12.90
C ASN A 153 -3.37 5.56 -11.84
N TYR A 154 -2.21 5.03 -12.23
CA TYR A 154 -1.31 4.29 -11.37
C TYR A 154 0.13 4.82 -11.48
N ILE A 155 0.89 4.75 -10.39
CA ILE A 155 2.34 4.87 -10.42
C ILE A 155 2.87 3.54 -10.96
N HIS A 156 3.00 3.45 -12.28
CA HIS A 156 3.22 2.22 -13.05
C HIS A 156 4.26 2.47 -14.16
N PRO A 157 5.07 1.47 -14.59
CA PRO A 157 6.06 1.61 -15.67
C PRO A 157 5.55 2.23 -16.97
N GLU A 158 4.28 2.01 -17.28
CA GLU A 158 3.64 2.49 -18.52
C GLU A 158 3.03 3.89 -18.37
N ASN A 159 2.97 4.45 -17.16
CA ASN A 159 2.39 5.77 -16.94
C ASN A 159 3.37 6.89 -17.32
N LYS A 160 3.31 7.35 -18.56
CA LYS A 160 4.14 8.46 -19.06
C LYS A 160 3.55 9.86 -18.82
N VAL A 161 2.42 9.94 -18.13
CA VAL A 161 1.75 11.20 -17.79
C VAL A 161 2.40 11.79 -16.55
N MET A 162 2.57 13.12 -16.49
CA MET A 162 3.09 13.75 -15.29
C MET A 162 2.06 13.62 -14.16
N LEU A 163 2.53 13.27 -12.96
CA LEU A 163 1.67 13.13 -11.77
C LEU A 163 1.03 14.47 -11.35
N SER A 164 1.56 15.59 -11.84
CA SER A 164 1.02 16.94 -11.63
C SER A 164 -0.04 17.36 -12.65
N GLU A 165 -0.27 16.57 -13.71
CA GLU A 165 -1.31 16.85 -14.69
C GLU A 165 -2.71 16.79 -14.06
N LYS A 166 -3.61 17.58 -14.63
CA LYS A 166 -5.01 17.63 -14.22
C LYS A 166 -5.77 16.43 -14.81
N ASP A 167 -6.88 16.07 -14.18
CA ASP A 167 -7.83 15.12 -14.78
C ASP A 167 -8.53 15.73 -16.02
N LYS A 168 -9.38 14.92 -16.66
CA LYS A 168 -10.14 15.34 -17.87
C LYS A 168 -11.11 16.52 -17.60
N SER A 169 -11.44 16.78 -16.35
CA SER A 169 -12.30 17.87 -15.90
C SER A 169 -11.52 19.10 -15.41
N GLY A 170 -10.19 19.05 -15.41
CA GLY A 170 -9.31 20.15 -14.98
C GLY A 170 -9.01 20.17 -13.48
N ASN A 171 -9.41 19.15 -12.71
CA ASN A 171 -9.15 19.07 -11.27
C ASN A 171 -7.74 18.55 -10.97
N SER A 172 -7.21 18.92 -9.80
CA SER A 172 -5.97 18.31 -9.30
C SER A 172 -6.17 16.81 -9.08
N ARG A 173 -5.10 16.06 -9.33
CA ARG A 173 -5.03 14.63 -9.02
C ARG A 173 -4.30 14.44 -7.69
N ASP A 174 -4.92 13.66 -6.81
CA ASP A 174 -4.33 13.23 -5.55
C ASP A 174 -3.88 11.78 -5.66
N TRP A 175 -2.75 11.47 -5.04
CA TRP A 175 -2.04 10.20 -5.25
C TRP A 175 -1.74 9.53 -3.92
N ILE A 176 -2.04 8.24 -3.85
CA ILE A 176 -1.49 7.32 -2.88
C ILE A 176 -0.12 6.86 -3.38
N LEU A 177 0.86 6.79 -2.48
CA LEU A 177 2.12 6.09 -2.71
C LEU A 177 2.14 4.85 -1.83
N GLU A 178 2.35 3.69 -2.45
CA GLU A 178 2.49 2.40 -1.78
C GLU A 178 3.87 1.79 -2.08
N ILE A 179 4.51 1.26 -1.04
CA ILE A 179 5.79 0.56 -1.14
C ILE A 179 5.57 -0.85 -0.62
N HIS A 180 5.97 -1.86 -1.40
CA HIS A 180 5.92 -3.27 -1.03
C HIS A 180 7.31 -3.87 -1.10
N PHE A 181 7.92 -4.16 0.05
CA PHE A 181 9.21 -4.85 0.13
C PHE A 181 9.02 -6.32 0.44
N ILE A 182 9.80 -7.18 -0.22
CA ILE A 182 9.77 -8.62 0.00
C ILE A 182 11.18 -9.23 0.11
N ASP A 183 11.27 -10.34 0.82
CA ASP A 183 12.39 -11.28 0.85
C ASP A 183 11.84 -12.71 0.74
N ARG A 184 12.13 -13.35 -0.39
CA ARG A 184 11.64 -14.69 -0.73
C ARG A 184 12.31 -15.80 0.08
N ASN A 185 13.55 -15.59 0.52
CA ASN A 185 14.32 -16.57 1.28
C ASN A 185 13.84 -16.61 2.73
N LEU A 186 13.68 -15.43 3.33
CA LEU A 186 13.14 -15.27 4.68
C LEU A 186 11.62 -15.47 4.73
N LYS A 187 10.96 -15.45 3.57
CA LYS A 187 9.50 -15.51 3.41
C LYS A 187 8.77 -14.41 4.17
N ILE A 188 9.30 -13.19 4.09
CA ILE A 188 8.74 -12.01 4.71
C ILE A 188 8.54 -10.92 3.67
N GLY A 189 7.60 -10.03 3.97
CA GLY A 189 7.36 -8.81 3.24
C GLY A 189 6.73 -7.78 4.15
N GLY A 190 6.58 -6.57 3.63
CA GLY A 190 5.93 -5.47 4.32
C GLY A 190 5.35 -4.50 3.30
N PHE A 191 4.32 -3.80 3.73
CA PHE A 191 3.61 -2.80 2.96
C PHE A 191 3.55 -1.48 3.72
N PHE A 192 3.71 -0.37 3.02
CA PHE A 192 3.55 0.98 3.57
C PHE A 192 2.89 1.86 2.53
N GLU A 193 1.75 2.42 2.88
CA GLU A 193 0.94 3.19 1.95
C GLU A 193 0.21 4.34 2.64
N GLN A 194 0.21 5.49 1.99
CA GLN A 194 -0.60 6.64 2.41
C GLN A 194 -0.64 7.71 1.32
N LEU A 195 -1.53 8.68 1.51
CA LEU A 195 -1.65 9.88 0.68
C LEU A 195 -0.34 10.68 0.63
N MET A 196 0.04 11.08 -0.59
CA MET A 196 1.11 12.04 -0.83
C MET A 196 0.56 13.47 -0.74
N THR A 197 0.49 14.03 0.46
CA THR A 197 0.13 15.45 0.63
C THR A 197 1.29 16.35 0.19
N ARG A 198 1.04 17.36 -0.65
CA ARG A 198 2.00 18.43 -0.93
C ARG A 198 1.91 19.56 0.09
#